data_AF-A0A960KA23-F1
#
_entry.id   AF-A0A960KA23-F1
#
_cell.length_a   1.000
_cell.length_b   1.000
_cell.length_c   1.000
_cell.angle_alpha   90.00
_cell.angle_beta   90.00
_cell.angle_gamma   90.00
#
_symmetry.space_group_name_H-M   'P 1'
#
loop_
_entity.id
_entity.type
_entity.pdbx_description
1 polymer ?
#
loop_
_entity_poly.entity_id
_entity_poly.type
_entity_poly.pdbx_seq_one_letter_code
_entity_poly.pdbx_strand_id
1 'polypeptide(L)'
;MSAPARLPSERVELPGGEFAMGSDHHYPEEAPVHRVRVGPFAIDRDQVTNARYAEFVEATSYVTVAERPLDPADYPGAPPENLVPGSLVFTPTPGPVDLRHLSQWWTWTPGACWRAPEGPGSSVD
;
A
#
# COMPACT_ATOMS: atom_id res chain seq x y z
N MET A 1 -11.42 31.03 -6.23
CA MET A 1 -10.11 30.43 -5.91
C MET A 1 -9.89 29.30 -6.91
N SER A 2 -8.79 29.31 -7.66
CA SER A 2 -8.49 28.26 -8.64
C SER A 2 -8.08 26.98 -7.91
N ALA A 3 -8.62 25.84 -8.31
CA ALA A 3 -8.13 24.55 -7.81
C ALA A 3 -6.64 24.39 -8.15
N PRO A 4 -5.81 23.81 -7.26
CA PRO A 4 -4.43 23.50 -7.60
C PRO A 4 -4.40 22.57 -8.81
N ALA A 5 -3.49 22.85 -9.75
CA ALA A 5 -3.31 22.03 -10.94
C ALA A 5 -2.76 20.67 -10.51
N ARG A 6 -3.54 19.61 -10.73
CA ARG A 6 -3.14 18.21 -10.47
C ARG A 6 -1.81 17.93 -11.17
N LEU A 7 -0.78 17.51 -10.44
CA LEU A 7 0.47 17.07 -11.06
C LEU A 7 0.19 15.92 -12.04
N PRO A 8 0.38 16.09 -13.36
CA PRO A 8 -0.03 15.10 -14.34
C PRO A 8 0.74 13.80 -14.14
N SER A 9 0.03 12.68 -13.98
CA SER A 9 0.57 11.34 -14.22
C SER A 9 0.45 11.04 -15.71
N GLU A 10 1.55 10.62 -16.32
CA GLU A 10 1.49 10.11 -17.69
C GLU A 10 0.73 8.78 -17.65
N ARG A 11 -0.48 8.76 -18.20
CA ARG A 11 -1.24 7.53 -18.42
C ARG A 11 -0.88 6.95 -19.75
N VAL A 12 -0.55 5.67 -19.75
CA VAL A 12 -0.25 4.90 -20.96
C VAL A 12 -1.51 4.14 -21.35
N GLU A 13 -2.01 4.42 -22.54
CA GLU A 13 -3.10 3.67 -23.16
C GLU A 13 -2.56 2.33 -23.67
N LEU A 14 -3.13 1.24 -23.17
CA LEU A 14 -2.81 -0.11 -23.61
C LEU A 14 -4.01 -0.66 -24.39
N PRO A 15 -3.79 -1.24 -25.58
CA PRO A 15 -4.88 -1.77 -26.41
C PRO A 15 -5.57 -3.00 -25.79
N GLY A 16 -5.07 -3.51 -24.67
CA GLY A 16 -5.46 -4.81 -24.13
C GLY A 16 -4.97 -5.94 -25.03
N GLY A 17 -5.56 -7.13 -24.86
CA GLY A 17 -5.17 -8.32 -25.60
C GLY A 17 -5.19 -9.56 -24.74
N GLU A 18 -4.56 -10.61 -25.25
CA GLU A 18 -4.42 -11.89 -24.56
C GLU A 18 -2.95 -12.18 -24.26
N PHE A 19 -2.66 -12.59 -23.04
CA PHE A 19 -1.31 -12.91 -22.58
C PHE A 19 -1.32 -14.11 -21.63
N ALA A 20 -0.12 -14.64 -21.34
CA ALA A 20 0.06 -15.67 -20.34
C ALA A 20 0.33 -15.01 -18.99
N MET A 21 -0.56 -15.22 -18.01
CA MET A 21 -0.46 -14.67 -16.66
C MET A 21 -0.03 -15.75 -15.67
N GLY A 22 0.80 -15.38 -14.69
CA GLY A 22 1.35 -16.29 -13.69
C GLY A 22 2.74 -16.83 -14.06
N SER A 23 3.23 -17.79 -13.28
CA SER A 23 4.55 -18.40 -13.43
C SER A 23 4.55 -19.84 -12.89
N ASP A 24 5.04 -20.80 -13.68
CA ASP A 24 5.17 -22.21 -13.28
C ASP A 24 6.55 -22.54 -12.66
N HIS A 25 7.44 -21.54 -12.54
CA HIS A 25 8.85 -21.73 -12.16
C HIS A 25 9.27 -21.01 -10.88
N HIS A 26 8.38 -20.21 -10.29
CA HIS A 26 8.67 -19.40 -9.11
C HIS A 26 7.83 -19.88 -7.92
N TYR A 27 7.04 -19.00 -7.32
CA TYR A 27 6.25 -19.34 -6.14
C TYR A 27 5.03 -20.20 -6.51
N PRO A 28 4.66 -21.22 -5.71
CA PRO A 28 3.52 -22.08 -5.99
C PRO A 28 2.20 -21.32 -6.20
N GLU A 29 1.99 -20.20 -5.49
CA GLU A 29 0.81 -19.34 -5.60
C GLU A 29 0.76 -18.52 -6.90
N GLU A 30 1.87 -18.40 -7.62
CA GLU A 30 1.91 -17.75 -8.94
C GLU A 30 1.53 -18.71 -10.08
N ALA A 31 1.47 -20.01 -9.80
CA ALA A 31 1.11 -21.06 -10.75
C ALA A 31 -0.41 -21.36 -10.71
N PRO A 32 -0.98 -21.92 -11.79
CA PRO A 32 -0.34 -22.20 -13.06
C PRO A 32 -0.34 -20.97 -14.00
N VAL A 33 0.57 -20.97 -14.96
CA VAL A 33 0.46 -20.07 -16.11
C VAL A 33 -0.84 -20.36 -16.87
N HIS A 34 -1.64 -19.32 -17.11
CA HIS A 34 -2.90 -19.45 -17.85
C HIS A 34 -3.15 -18.24 -18.75
N ARG A 35 -4.00 -18.42 -19.77
CA ARG A 35 -4.33 -17.36 -20.73
C ARG A 35 -5.38 -16.42 -20.14
N VAL A 36 -5.07 -15.14 -20.11
CA VAL A 36 -5.98 -14.07 -19.66
C VAL A 36 -6.18 -13.08 -20.80
N ARG A 37 -7.42 -12.66 -21.00
CA ARG A 37 -7.80 -11.60 -21.93
C ARG A 37 -8.31 -10.39 -21.17
N VAL A 38 -7.74 -9.22 -21.46
CA VAL A 38 -8.20 -7.93 -20.93
C VAL A 38 -8.58 -7.01 -22.08
N GLY A 39 -9.60 -6.17 -21.86
CA GLY A 39 -9.96 -5.12 -22.80
C GLY A 39 -8.93 -3.99 -22.81
N PRO A 40 -9.08 -3.00 -23.70
CA PRO A 40 -8.26 -1.79 -23.67
C PRO A 40 -8.41 -1.03 -22.35
N PHE A 41 -7.32 -0.48 -21.83
CA PHE A 41 -7.32 0.31 -20.60
C PHE A 41 -6.11 1.25 -20.55
N ALA A 42 -6.22 2.29 -19.72
CA ALA A 42 -5.10 3.17 -19.39
C ALA A 42 -4.51 2.80 -18.02
N ILE A 43 -3.20 2.90 -17.87
CA ILE A 43 -2.51 2.73 -16.58
C ILE A 43 -1.54 3.88 -16.34
N ASP A 44 -1.45 4.36 -15.10
CA ASP A 44 -0.43 5.35 -14.73
C ASP A 44 0.96 4.72 -14.90
N ARG A 45 1.86 5.43 -15.58
CA ARG A 45 3.25 4.99 -15.81
C ARG A 45 4.05 4.83 -14.52
N ASP A 46 3.78 5.71 -13.57
CA ASP A 46 4.47 5.77 -12.27
C ASP A 46 3.48 5.51 -11.15
N GLN A 47 4.01 5.02 -10.02
CA GLN A 47 3.23 4.93 -8.78
C GLN A 47 2.73 6.32 -8.33
N VAL A 48 1.66 6.34 -7.54
CA VAL A 48 1.21 7.58 -6.90
C VAL A 48 2.28 8.04 -5.91
N THR A 49 2.85 9.20 -6.17
CA THR A 49 3.89 9.83 -5.32
C THR A 49 3.30 10.47 -4.07
N ASN A 50 4.12 10.68 -3.04
CA ASN A 50 3.74 11.45 -1.84
C ASN A 50 3.18 12.83 -2.17
N ALA A 51 3.77 13.56 -3.13
CA ALA A 51 3.29 14.88 -3.56
C ALA A 51 1.86 14.82 -4.13
N ARG A 52 1.59 13.92 -5.08
CA ARG A 52 0.24 13.71 -5.64
C ARG A 52 -0.78 13.25 -4.58
N TYR A 53 -0.36 12.42 -3.63
CA TYR A 53 -1.24 11.98 -2.54
C TYR A 53 -1.55 13.13 -1.58
N ALA A 54 -0.57 13.99 -1.29
CA ALA A 54 -0.77 15.20 -0.50
C ALA A 54 -1.78 16.15 -1.15
N GLU A 55 -1.69 16.38 -2.47
CA GLU A 55 -2.69 17.17 -3.21
C GLU A 55 -4.11 16.61 -3.07
N PHE A 56 -4.24 15.27 -3.14
CA PHE A 56 -5.53 14.61 -2.93
C PHE A 56 -6.06 14.85 -1.50
N VAL A 57 -5.22 14.63 -0.48
CA VAL A 57 -5.59 14.83 0.92
C VAL A 57 -5.97 16.29 1.18
N GLU A 58 -5.22 17.27 0.64
CA GLU A 58 -5.53 18.70 0.76
C GLU A 58 -6.87 19.05 0.10
N ALA A 59 -7.14 18.49 -1.08
CA ALA A 59 -8.35 18.78 -1.82
C ALA A 59 -9.61 18.16 -1.19
N THR A 60 -9.50 17.02 -0.51
CA THR A 60 -10.66 16.27 -0.01
C THR A 60 -10.73 16.16 1.51
N SER A 61 -9.70 16.60 2.23
CA SER A 61 -9.52 16.34 3.67
C SER A 61 -9.60 14.84 4.02
N TYR A 62 -9.09 13.96 3.14
CA TYR A 62 -9.20 12.51 3.33
C TYR A 62 -8.33 12.05 4.50
N VAL A 63 -8.93 11.28 5.41
CA VAL A 63 -8.23 10.60 6.51
C VAL A 63 -8.02 9.14 6.09
N THR A 64 -6.79 8.65 6.04
CA THR A 64 -6.49 7.27 5.62
C THR A 64 -6.97 6.24 6.63
N VAL A 65 -7.10 4.98 6.23
CA VAL A 65 -7.49 3.90 7.15
C VAL A 65 -6.51 3.80 8.32
N ALA A 66 -5.21 3.96 8.08
CA ALA A 66 -4.17 3.95 9.12
C ALA A 66 -4.32 5.09 10.15
N GLU A 67 -4.99 6.18 9.80
CA GLU A 67 -5.21 7.34 10.70
C GLU A 67 -6.55 7.27 11.45
N ARG A 68 -7.45 6.36 11.08
CA ARG A 68 -8.78 6.24 11.69
C ARG A 68 -8.73 5.37 12.95
N PRO A 69 -9.61 5.61 13.92
CA PRO A 69 -9.83 4.67 15.03
C PRO A 69 -10.23 3.29 14.50
N LEU A 70 -9.70 2.24 15.12
CA LEU A 70 -10.08 0.86 14.84
C LEU A 70 -11.29 0.48 15.71
N ASP A 71 -12.23 -0.28 15.15
CA ASP A 71 -13.27 -0.95 15.91
C ASP A 71 -12.74 -2.32 16.38
N PRO A 72 -12.63 -2.58 17.70
CA PRO A 72 -12.22 -3.89 18.21
C PRO A 72 -13.06 -5.07 17.67
N ALA A 73 -14.31 -4.84 17.27
CA ALA A 73 -15.18 -5.86 16.70
C ALA A 73 -14.69 -6.38 15.34
N ASP A 74 -14.00 -5.54 14.55
CA ASP A 74 -13.42 -5.91 13.26
C ASP A 74 -12.12 -6.72 13.40
N TYR A 75 -11.50 -6.70 14.59
CA TYR A 75 -10.20 -7.31 14.86
C TYR A 75 -10.23 -8.25 16.08
N PRO A 76 -11.06 -9.31 16.06
CA PRO A 76 -11.13 -10.26 17.16
C PRO A 76 -9.79 -10.96 17.35
N GLY A 77 -9.17 -10.77 18.52
CA GLY A 77 -7.87 -11.37 18.88
C GLY A 77 -6.65 -10.47 18.64
N ALA A 78 -6.84 -9.25 18.14
CA ALA A 78 -5.77 -8.26 18.14
C ALA A 78 -5.39 -7.89 19.59
N PRO A 79 -4.08 -7.76 19.92
CA PRO A 79 -3.65 -7.23 21.20
C PRO A 79 -4.26 -5.83 21.42
N PRO A 80 -4.86 -5.54 22.59
CA PRO A 80 -5.50 -4.25 22.85
C PRO A 80 -4.60 -3.04 22.59
N GLU A 81 -3.30 -3.17 22.84
CA GLU A 81 -2.26 -2.18 22.57
C GLU A 81 -2.09 -1.86 21.07
N ASN A 82 -2.51 -2.76 20.18
CA ASN A 82 -2.47 -2.57 18.73
C ASN A 82 -3.79 -2.00 18.17
N LEU A 83 -4.84 -1.84 18.99
CA LEU A 83 -6.13 -1.29 18.60
C LEU A 83 -6.12 0.25 18.62
N VAL A 84 -5.12 0.84 18.00
CA VAL A 84 -4.91 2.28 17.87
C VAL A 84 -4.52 2.62 16.44
N PRO A 85 -4.80 3.83 15.93
CA PRO A 85 -4.37 4.23 14.59
C PRO A 85 -2.87 4.00 14.38
N GLY A 86 -2.50 3.41 13.26
CA GLY A 86 -1.13 3.03 12.94
C GLY A 86 -1.05 2.09 11.75
N SER A 87 0.15 1.58 11.51
CA SER A 87 0.40 0.61 10.45
C SER A 87 1.57 -0.30 10.82
N LEU A 88 1.78 -1.35 10.03
CA LEU A 88 2.97 -2.18 10.13
C LEU A 88 4.15 -1.45 9.48
N VAL A 89 5.23 -1.28 10.24
CA VAL A 89 6.51 -0.75 9.75
C VAL A 89 7.51 -1.89 9.62
N PHE A 90 8.24 -1.92 8.51
CA PHE A 90 9.25 -2.94 8.25
C PHE A 90 10.46 -2.69 9.15
N THR A 91 10.81 -3.68 9.96
CA THR A 91 11.95 -3.64 10.86
C THR A 91 12.94 -4.71 10.40
N PRO A 92 14.07 -4.35 9.77
CA PRO A 92 15.01 -5.33 9.24
C PRO A 92 15.57 -6.22 10.35
N THR A 93 15.71 -7.51 10.05
CA THR A 93 16.30 -8.50 10.96
C THR A 93 17.82 -8.60 10.75
N PRO A 94 18.61 -8.96 11.79
CA PRO A 94 20.06 -9.15 11.65
C PRO A 94 20.47 -10.29 10.70
N GLY A 95 19.52 -11.14 10.32
CA GLY A 95 19.72 -12.29 9.44
C GLY A 95 18.40 -12.99 9.09
N PRO A 96 18.46 -14.14 8.41
CA PRO A 96 17.27 -14.89 8.02
C PRO A 96 16.42 -15.31 9.22
N VAL A 97 15.11 -15.21 9.06
CA VAL A 97 14.09 -15.57 10.05
C VAL A 97 13.02 -16.44 9.40
N ASP A 98 12.22 -17.12 10.21
CA ASP A 98 11.10 -17.92 9.70
C ASP A 98 10.01 -17.04 9.07
N LEU A 99 9.86 -17.13 7.74
CA LEU A 99 8.95 -16.30 6.95
C LEU A 99 7.45 -16.54 7.24
N ARG A 100 7.10 -17.54 8.04
CA ARG A 100 5.72 -17.79 8.51
C ARG A 100 5.33 -16.89 9.68
N HIS A 101 6.30 -16.24 10.33
CA HIS A 101 6.08 -15.41 11.51
C HIS A 101 6.42 -13.95 11.22
N LEU A 102 5.52 -13.28 10.51
CA LEU A 102 5.64 -11.89 10.02
C LEU A 102 6.06 -10.88 11.10
N SER A 103 5.68 -11.11 12.37
CA SER A 103 6.03 -10.25 13.50
C SER A 103 7.53 -10.14 13.77
N GLN A 104 8.37 -10.97 13.15
CA GLN A 104 9.83 -10.88 13.26
C GLN A 104 10.43 -9.72 12.45
N TRP A 105 9.75 -9.22 11.41
CA TRP A 105 10.22 -8.10 10.57
C TRP A 105 9.15 -7.04 10.27
N TRP A 106 7.96 -7.19 10.84
CA TRP A 106 6.91 -6.18 10.82
C TRP A 106 6.49 -5.85 12.25
N THR A 107 6.51 -4.57 12.59
CA THR A 107 6.11 -4.07 13.91
C THR A 107 4.88 -3.19 13.74
N TRP A 108 3.84 -3.42 14.55
CA TRP A 108 2.73 -2.47 14.63
C TRP A 108 3.23 -1.19 15.28
N THR A 109 3.18 -0.09 14.55
CA THR A 109 3.68 1.20 15.00
C THR A 109 2.51 2.19 15.08
N PRO A 110 2.06 2.53 16.30
CA PRO A 110 1.05 3.56 16.51
C PRO A 110 1.45 4.88 15.85
N GLY A 111 0.51 5.49 15.12
CA GLY A 111 0.73 6.75 14.41
C GLY A 111 1.52 6.64 13.10
N ALA A 112 1.97 5.46 12.70
CA ALA A 112 2.53 5.26 11.36
C ALA A 112 1.43 5.40 10.30
N CYS A 113 1.64 6.31 9.35
CA CYS A 113 0.72 6.57 8.24
C CYS A 113 1.49 7.10 7.03
N TRP A 114 0.78 7.45 5.95
CA TRP A 114 1.43 7.93 4.72
C TRP A 114 2.33 9.17 4.92
N ARG A 115 2.01 10.05 5.86
CA ARG A 115 2.81 11.26 6.17
C ARG A 115 3.96 11.00 7.15
N ALA A 116 3.84 9.97 7.97
CA ALA A 116 4.83 9.55 8.95
C ALA A 116 5.11 8.04 8.77
N PRO A 117 5.80 7.64 7.69
CA PRO A 117 5.85 6.25 7.22
C PRO A 117 6.55 5.30 8.19
N GLU A 118 7.44 5.82 9.04
CA GLU A 118 8.16 5.03 10.06
C GLU A 118 7.57 5.26 11.47
N GLY A 119 6.47 6.01 11.59
CA GLY A 119 5.86 6.40 12.86
C GLY A 119 6.21 7.81 13.31
N PRO A 120 5.83 8.19 14.55
CA PRO A 120 5.97 9.55 15.06
C PRO A 120 7.40 10.09 14.95
N GLY A 121 7.54 11.27 14.33
CA GLY A 121 8.83 11.93 14.09
C GLY A 121 9.45 11.67 12.71
N SER A 122 8.92 10.72 11.94
CA SER A 122 9.27 10.55 10.52
C SER A 122 8.44 11.48 9.62
N SER A 123 8.93 11.70 8.39
CA SER A 123 8.29 12.56 7.39
C SER A 123 8.51 12.03 5.97
N VAL A 124 7.65 12.46 5.06
CA VAL A 124 7.82 12.27 3.60
C VAL A 124 8.46 13.48 2.90
N ASP A 125 8.80 14.51 3.65
CA ASP A 125 9.48 15.75 3.23
C ASP A 125 10.99 15.70 3.52
#